data_AF-A0A847X6Q9-F1
#
_entry.id   AF-A0A847X6Q9-F1
#
_cell.length_a   1.000
_cell.length_b   1.000
_cell.length_c   1.000
_cell.angle_alpha   90.00
_cell.angle_beta   90.00
_cell.angle_gamma   90.00
#
_symmetry.space_group_name_H-M   'P 1'
#
loop_
_entity.id
_entity.type
_entity.pdbx_description
1 polymer ?
#
loop_
_entity_poly.entity_id
_entity_poly.type
_entity_poly.pdbx_seq_one_letter_code
_entity_poly.pdbx_strand_id
1 'polypeptide(L)'
;MSKFLQVEFGRTAKLFLGLILSIIVVNLLMYPTIASLSESNTLFQGLAMSFLVVLMFVLNLLFLFMIISYFRRDLYHDSRYLIFSLPVSSKGYLGAKLINSVFWIIMLLIGTL
;
A
#
# COMPACT_ATOMS: atom_id res chain seq x y z
N MET A 1 -21.94 9.25 -3.40
CA MET A 1 -20.58 8.71 -3.64
C MET A 1 -19.61 9.02 -2.50
N SER A 2 -19.47 10.28 -2.06
CA SER A 2 -18.49 10.65 -1.02
C SER A 2 -18.64 9.90 0.32
N LYS A 3 -19.88 9.63 0.77
CA LYS A 3 -20.13 8.85 2.00
C LYS A 3 -19.61 7.41 1.92
N PHE A 4 -19.69 6.77 0.75
CA PHE A 4 -19.13 5.42 0.53
C PHE A 4 -17.60 5.45 0.51
N LEU A 5 -17.03 6.47 -0.11
CA LEU A 5 -15.58 6.73 -0.14
C LEU A 5 -15.00 6.91 1.27
N GLN A 6 -15.63 7.71 2.13
CA GLN A 6 -15.16 7.95 3.51
C GLN A 6 -15.17 6.66 4.36
N VAL A 7 -16.18 5.80 4.19
CA VAL A 7 -16.28 4.53 4.92
C VAL A 7 -15.22 3.52 4.44
N GLU A 8 -14.98 3.44 3.13
CA GLU A 8 -13.90 2.60 2.58
C GLU A 8 -12.52 3.09 3.00
N PHE A 9 -12.29 4.41 2.96
CA PHE A 9 -11.05 5.02 3.42
C PHE A 9 -10.81 4.74 4.90
N GLY A 10 -11.80 4.91 5.78
CA GLY A 10 -11.63 4.64 7.22
C GLY A 10 -11.25 3.19 7.54
N ARG A 11 -11.77 2.23 6.78
CA ARG A 11 -11.52 0.79 7.00
C ARG A 11 -10.18 0.33 6.44
N THR A 12 -9.70 0.94 5.36
CA THR A 12 -8.43 0.60 4.71
C THR A 12 -7.25 1.44 5.20
N ALA A 13 -7.50 2.68 5.66
CA ALA A 13 -6.48 3.65 5.99
C ALA A 13 -5.45 3.15 6.99
N LYS A 14 -5.85 2.45 8.07
CA LYS A 14 -4.88 1.98 9.08
C LYS A 14 -3.82 1.04 8.50
N LEU A 15 -4.24 0.11 7.64
CA LEU A 15 -3.35 -0.89 7.04
C LEU A 15 -2.50 -0.26 5.92
N PHE A 16 -3.11 0.52 5.03
CA PHE A 16 -2.39 1.18 3.94
C PHE A 16 -1.44 2.26 4.44
N LEU A 17 -1.84 3.10 5.41
CA LEU A 17 -0.95 4.08 6.04
C LEU A 17 0.20 3.40 6.76
N GLY A 18 -0.04 2.31 7.50
CA GLY A 18 1.03 1.59 8.19
C GLY A 18 2.10 1.07 7.22
N LEU A 19 1.67 0.54 6.07
CA LEU A 19 2.56 0.07 5.02
C LEU A 19 3.35 1.20 4.36
N ILE A 20 2.68 2.30 4.00
CA ILE A 20 3.34 3.48 3.40
C ILE A 20 4.34 4.09 4.38
N LEU A 21 3.98 4.20 5.66
CA LEU A 21 4.86 4.75 6.68
C LEU A 21 6.08 3.85 6.89
N SER A 22 5.91 2.52 6.83
CA SER A 22 7.04 1.58 6.82
C SER A 22 7.96 1.79 5.63
N ILE A 23 7.43 2.00 4.43
CA ILE A 23 8.23 2.26 3.22
C ILE A 23 9.05 3.55 3.40
N ILE A 24 8.41 4.63 3.87
CA ILE A 24 9.09 5.92 4.12
C ILE A 24 10.24 5.75 5.13
N VAL A 25 10.01 5.02 6.22
CA VAL A 25 11.05 4.76 7.24
C VAL A 25 12.24 4.03 6.63
N VAL A 26 11.99 3.00 5.81
CA VAL A 26 13.06 2.23 5.18
C VAL A 26 13.83 3.09 4.17
N ASN A 27 13.14 3.97 3.42
CA ASN A 27 13.77 4.91 2.50
C ASN A 27 14.67 5.90 3.25
N LEU A 28 14.18 6.42 4.38
CA LEU A 28 14.96 7.33 5.23
C LEU A 28 16.23 6.66 5.78
N LEU A 29 16.16 5.36 6.12
CA LEU A 29 17.31 4.59 6.58
C LEU A 29 18.29 4.25 5.45
N MET A 30 17.84 4.16 4.19
CA MET A 30 18.72 3.88 3.05
C MET A 30 19.70 5.03 2.77
N TYR A 31 19.26 6.29 2.84
CA TYR A 31 20.11 7.47 2.56
C TYR A 31 21.45 7.48 3.33
N PRO A 32 21.48 7.41 4.67
CA PRO A 32 22.73 7.42 5.42
C PRO A 32 23.57 6.16 5.18
N THR A 33 22.94 5.00 4.96
CA THR A 33 23.68 3.76 4.68
C THR A 33 24.41 3.80 3.35
N ILE A 34 23.83 4.43 2.32
CA ILE A 34 24.49 4.65 1.02
C ILE A 34 25.66 5.61 1.17
N ALA A 35 25.48 6.70 1.90
CA ALA A 35 26.54 7.67 2.16
C ALA A 35 27.73 7.01 2.90
N SER A 36 27.46 6.24 3.96
CA SER A 36 28.52 5.55 4.70
C SER A 36 29.26 4.49 3.89
N LEU A 37 28.56 3.79 2.98
CA LEU A 37 29.16 2.76 2.12
C LEU A 37 30.18 3.35 1.15
N SER A 38 29.96 4.61 0.74
CA SER A 38 30.88 5.34 -0.14
C SER A 38 32.18 5.77 0.56
N GLU A 39 32.14 6.01 1.87
CA GLU A 39 33.30 6.45 2.66
C GLU A 39 34.11 5.27 3.23
N SER A 40 33.45 4.17 3.63
CA SER A 40 34.12 3.01 4.21
C SER A 40 33.44 1.71 3.80
N ASN A 41 34.07 0.91 2.94
CA ASN A 41 33.46 -0.35 2.50
C ASN A 41 33.70 -1.48 3.51
N THR A 42 32.94 -1.47 4.60
CA THR A 42 32.94 -2.57 5.59
C THR A 42 31.90 -3.63 5.22
N LEU A 43 32.22 -4.90 5.45
CA LEU A 43 31.29 -6.03 5.20
C LEU A 43 29.93 -5.84 5.89
N PHE A 44 29.93 -5.22 7.07
CA PHE A 44 28.72 -4.94 7.84
C PHE A 44 27.79 -3.95 7.13
N GLN A 45 28.33 -2.88 6.53
CA GLN A 45 27.52 -1.91 5.79
C GLN A 45 26.97 -2.48 4.48
N GLY A 46 27.73 -3.34 3.79
CA GLY A 46 27.24 -4.06 2.62
C GLY A 46 26.07 -5.01 2.95
N LEU A 47 26.17 -5.74 4.06
CA LEU A 47 25.07 -6.56 4.58
C LEU A 47 23.84 -5.72 4.97
N ALA A 48 24.03 -4.59 5.66
CA ALA A 48 22.93 -3.70 6.01
C ALA A 48 22.22 -3.15 4.77
N MET A 49 22.97 -2.73 3.74
CA MET A 49 22.39 -2.22 2.50
C MET A 49 21.61 -3.30 1.73
N SER A 50 22.19 -4.50 1.57
CA SER A 50 21.48 -5.62 0.93
C SER A 50 20.20 -6.00 1.67
N PHE A 51 20.22 -5.98 3.01
CA PHE A 51 19.02 -6.24 3.82
C PHE A 51 17.93 -5.18 3.58
N LEU A 52 18.29 -3.89 3.57
CA LEU A 52 17.34 -2.81 3.29
C LEU A 52 16.71 -2.92 1.90
N VAL A 53 17.50 -3.29 0.88
CA VAL A 53 17.00 -3.49 -0.49
C VAL A 53 16.00 -4.66 -0.56
N VAL A 54 16.32 -5.80 0.07
CA VAL A 54 15.40 -6.94 0.15
C VAL A 54 14.14 -6.57 0.90
N LEU A 55 14.26 -5.83 2.01
CA LEU A 55 13.13 -5.39 2.82
C LEU A 55 12.21 -4.44 2.04
N MET A 56 12.77 -3.52 1.25
CA MET A 56 12.01 -2.69 0.31
C MET A 56 11.25 -3.53 -0.71
N PHE A 57 11.90 -4.52 -1.30
CA PHE A 57 11.26 -5.40 -2.28
C PHE A 57 10.08 -6.16 -1.67
N VAL A 58 10.26 -6.71 -0.46
CA VAL A 58 9.21 -7.42 0.26
C VAL A 58 8.02 -6.51 0.61
N LEU A 59 8.27 -5.27 1.06
CA LEU A 59 7.20 -4.31 1.37
C LEU A 59 6.37 -3.95 0.13
N ASN A 60 7.02 -3.74 -1.02
CA ASN A 60 6.34 -3.49 -2.28
C ASN A 60 5.50 -4.69 -2.73
N LEU A 61 6.04 -5.91 -2.60
CA LEU A 61 5.29 -7.13 -2.88
C LEU A 61 4.05 -7.24 -1.96
N LEU A 62 4.24 -6.99 -0.66
CA LEU A 62 3.17 -7.05 0.33
C LEU A 62 2.05 -6.06 0.00
N PHE A 63 2.40 -4.85 -0.43
CA PHE A 63 1.44 -3.84 -0.86
C PHE A 63 0.62 -4.31 -2.07
N LEU A 64 1.27 -4.91 -3.06
CA LEU A 64 0.61 -5.48 -4.24
C LEU A 64 -0.39 -6.57 -3.82
N PHE A 65 0.04 -7.53 -3.00
CA PHE A 65 -0.83 -8.57 -2.46
C PHE A 65 -1.97 -8.00 -1.62
N MET A 66 -1.75 -6.91 -0.90
CA MET A 66 -2.79 -6.25 -0.10
C MET A 66 -3.85 -5.60 -0.98
N ILE A 67 -3.46 -4.92 -2.07
CA ILE A 67 -4.41 -4.39 -3.06
C ILE A 67 -5.25 -5.53 -3.64
N ILE A 68 -4.63 -6.62 -4.09
CA ILE A 68 -5.34 -7.77 -4.66
C ILE A 68 -6.30 -8.37 -3.62
N SER A 69 -5.81 -8.60 -2.40
CA SER A 69 -6.61 -9.17 -1.30
C SER A 69 -7.79 -8.28 -0.93
N TYR A 70 -7.59 -6.95 -0.95
CA TYR A 70 -8.65 -5.97 -0.74
C TYR A 70 -9.69 -6.01 -1.87
N PHE A 71 -9.27 -6.13 -3.12
CA PHE A 71 -10.18 -6.35 -4.24
C PHE A 71 -10.97 -7.65 -4.08
N ARG A 72 -10.28 -8.76 -3.77
CA ARG A 72 -10.90 -10.08 -3.59
C ARG A 72 -11.91 -10.09 -2.44
N ARG A 73 -11.60 -9.54 -1.26
CA ARG A 73 -12.54 -9.55 -0.12
C ARG A 73 -13.89 -8.95 -0.49
N ASP A 74 -13.96 -7.80 -1.16
CA ASP A 74 -15.28 -7.22 -1.52
C ASP A 74 -15.87 -7.76 -2.84
N LEU A 75 -15.11 -8.54 -3.62
CA LEU A 75 -15.63 -9.27 -4.78
C LEU A 75 -16.30 -10.60 -4.39
N TYR A 76 -15.74 -11.28 -3.39
CA TYR A 76 -16.10 -12.66 -3.03
C TYR A 76 -16.87 -12.81 -1.71
N HIS A 77 -16.91 -11.80 -0.81
CA HIS A 77 -17.82 -11.87 0.34
C HIS A 77 -19.26 -11.49 -0.05
N ASP A 78 -20.24 -12.23 0.50
CA ASP A 78 -21.71 -12.12 0.42
C ASP A 78 -22.34 -10.72 0.54
N SER A 79 -21.55 -9.68 0.77
CA SER A 79 -21.95 -8.28 0.62
C SER A 79 -22.66 -8.00 -0.72
N ARG A 80 -22.26 -8.68 -1.81
CA ARG A 80 -22.93 -8.51 -3.12
C ARG A 80 -24.36 -9.06 -3.15
N TYR A 81 -24.66 -10.13 -2.43
CA TYR A 81 -26.02 -10.68 -2.41
C TYR A 81 -27.03 -9.69 -1.80
N LEU A 82 -26.59 -8.89 -0.81
CA LEU A 82 -27.40 -7.79 -0.26
C LEU A 82 -27.34 -6.48 -1.06
N ILE A 83 -26.24 -6.20 -1.77
CA ILE A 83 -26.12 -4.97 -2.57
C ILE A 83 -26.86 -5.11 -3.92
N PHE A 84 -26.99 -6.32 -4.47
CA PHE A 84 -27.79 -6.58 -5.67
C PHE A 84 -29.31 -6.59 -5.41
N SER A 85 -29.75 -6.71 -4.15
CA SER A 85 -31.16 -6.59 -3.76
C SER A 85 -31.58 -5.17 -3.35
N LEU A 86 -30.63 -4.28 -3.10
CA LEU A 86 -30.87 -2.85 -2.88
C LEU A 86 -30.73 -2.07 -4.20
N PRO A 87 -31.53 -1.01 -4.44
CA PRO A 87 -31.52 -0.24 -5.69
C PRO A 87 -30.32 0.72 -5.72
N VAL A 88 -29.12 0.17 -5.56
CA VAL A 88 -27.86 0.93 -5.53
C VAL A 88 -27.12 0.67 -6.82
N SER A 89 -26.80 1.73 -7.54
CA SER A 89 -26.02 1.68 -8.77
C SER A 89 -24.68 0.97 -8.54
N SER A 90 -24.53 -0.25 -9.09
CA SER A 90 -23.31 -1.06 -9.02
C SER A 90 -22.09 -0.33 -9.59
N LYS A 91 -22.32 0.58 -10.56
CA LYS A 91 -21.30 1.46 -11.15
C LYS A 91 -20.72 2.43 -10.12
N GLY A 92 -21.53 2.89 -9.16
CA GLY A 92 -21.10 3.85 -8.15
C GLY A 92 -20.17 3.25 -7.09
N TYR A 93 -20.40 1.99 -6.72
CA TYR A 93 -19.55 1.25 -5.78
C TYR A 93 -18.22 0.87 -6.42
N LEU A 94 -18.26 0.34 -7.65
CA LEU A 94 -17.04 -0.03 -8.38
C LEU A 94 -16.14 1.19 -8.66
N GLY A 95 -16.75 2.33 -9.02
CA GLY A 95 -16.02 3.57 -9.25
C GLY A 95 -15.35 4.13 -7.99
N ALA A 96 -16.03 4.11 -6.85
CA ALA A 96 -15.45 4.55 -5.57
C ALA A 96 -14.21 3.73 -5.19
N LYS A 97 -14.28 2.41 -5.39
CA LYS A 97 -13.17 1.50 -5.09
C LYS A 97 -11.96 1.68 -6.00
N LEU A 98 -12.19 1.95 -7.28
CA LEU A 98 -11.11 2.28 -8.23
C LEU A 98 -10.42 3.57 -7.82
N ILE A 99 -11.18 4.62 -7.49
CA ILE A 99 -10.62 5.91 -7.03
C ILE A 99 -9.80 5.72 -5.75
N ASN A 100 -10.30 4.98 -4.77
CA ASN A 100 -9.57 4.68 -3.53
C ASN A 100 -8.26 3.93 -3.82
N SER A 101 -8.29 2.93 -4.72
CA SER A 101 -7.11 2.15 -5.07
C SER A 101 -6.07 2.99 -5.81
N VAL A 102 -6.50 3.83 -6.74
CA VAL A 102 -5.64 4.79 -7.44
C VAL A 102 -4.99 5.76 -6.46
N PHE A 103 -5.75 6.28 -5.49
CA PHE A 103 -5.21 7.17 -4.46
C PHE A 103 -4.10 6.50 -3.65
N TRP A 104 -4.29 5.25 -3.20
CA TRP A 104 -3.25 4.52 -2.46
C TRP A 104 -2.02 4.20 -3.31
N ILE A 105 -2.19 3.92 -4.60
CA ILE A 105 -1.07 3.72 -5.53
C ILE A 105 -0.27 5.01 -5.69
N ILE A 106 -0.94 6.16 -5.85
CA ILE A 106 -0.27 7.48 -5.93
C ILE A 106 0.52 7.77 -4.64
N MET A 107 -0.10 7.52 -3.48
CA MET A 107 0.57 7.70 -2.19
C MET A 107 1.79 6.79 -2.03
N LEU A 108 1.71 5.53 -2.46
CA LEU A 108 2.88 4.65 -2.46
C LEU A 108 3.97 5.18 -3.39
N LEU A 109 3.61 5.63 -4.60
CA LEU A 109 4.57 6.14 -5.58
C LEU A 109 5.33 7.36 -5.04
N ILE A 110 4.64 8.23 -4.31
CA ILE A 110 5.25 9.37 -3.60
C ILE A 110 6.15 8.90 -2.45
N GLY A 111 5.75 7.89 -1.67
CA GLY A 111 6.56 7.37 -0.58
C GLY A 111 7.80 6.58 -1.01
N THR A 112 7.80 6.06 -2.24
CA THR A 112 8.95 5.35 -2.83
C THR A 112 9.96 6.26 -3.51
N LEU A 113 9.59 7.51 -3.81
CA LEU A 113 10.40 8.50 -4.52
C LEU A 113 11.33 9.26 -3.55
#